data_AF-A0AAE3QNX0-F1
#
_entry.id   AF-A0AAE3QNX0-F1
#
_cell.length_a   1.000
_cell.length_b   1.000
_cell.length_c   1.000
_cell.angle_alpha   90.00
_cell.angle_beta   90.00
_cell.angle_gamma   90.00
#
_symmetry.space_group_name_H-M   'P 1'
#
loop_
_entity.id
_entity.type
_entity.pdbx_description
1 polymer ?
#
loop_
_entity_poly.entity_id
_entity_poly.type
_entity_poly.pdbx_seq_one_letter_code
_entity_poly.pdbx_strand_id
1 'polypeptide(L)'
;MRFSTLEKSFMATIAIAVPLFVVASRLQNHQFQKAALMAKKVVVATRVDSSTIVITPKGDYARQKQEVSAAQSRLKRLYLQTNTQVEKKKVLDSAGRYLTNAIVNQLVPHWYGTPWSFEGYTETPRKGEIACGYFVATVLNHAGLKMNRFKMAQQAPDSEIKTLHQQPIGIFFNAESVSAFQDSVRTLLKEGLYIFGLSNHVGFLLHQKGQVYFIHSSGYFPDYKVVIEHASNSPVLYYPQDCRLGEITPNEKLVKQWLLGETVVIQQ
;
A
#
# COMPACT_ATOMS: atom_id res chain seq x y z
N MET A 1 -60.31 -76.18 -21.66
CA MET A 1 -59.70 -76.10 -20.32
C MET A 1 -58.58 -75.07 -20.34
N ARG A 2 -58.67 -74.10 -19.42
CA ARG A 2 -57.63 -73.24 -18.81
C ARG A 2 -56.85 -72.18 -19.63
N PHE A 3 -57.12 -70.93 -19.22
CA PHE A 3 -56.31 -69.69 -19.11
C PHE A 3 -54.81 -69.95 -18.75
N SER A 4 -53.80 -69.08 -18.97
CA SER A 4 -53.71 -67.65 -18.61
C SER A 4 -52.40 -66.94 -19.09
N THR A 5 -52.47 -65.63 -19.40
CA THR A 5 -51.53 -64.49 -19.10
C THR A 5 -50.00 -64.53 -19.29
N LEU A 6 -49.43 -63.50 -19.96
CA LEU A 6 -48.54 -62.42 -19.45
C LEU A 6 -47.74 -61.79 -20.63
N GLU A 7 -48.03 -60.57 -21.08
CA GLU A 7 -47.47 -59.26 -20.68
C GLU A 7 -45.99 -58.95 -21.06
N LYS A 8 -45.87 -57.87 -21.86
CA LYS A 8 -44.86 -56.78 -21.84
C LYS A 8 -43.43 -57.03 -22.36
N SER A 9 -43.01 -56.25 -23.36
CA SER A 9 -42.13 -55.08 -23.15
C SER A 9 -41.71 -54.42 -24.48
N PHE A 10 -42.16 -53.18 -24.68
CA PHE A 10 -41.69 -52.25 -25.71
C PHE A 10 -40.70 -51.31 -25.00
N MET A 11 -39.39 -51.50 -25.19
CA MET A 11 -38.37 -50.62 -24.62
C MET A 11 -38.11 -49.44 -25.55
N ALA A 12 -38.83 -48.35 -25.30
CA ALA A 12 -38.48 -47.04 -25.83
C ALA A 12 -37.24 -46.50 -25.08
N THR A 13 -36.16 -46.25 -25.81
CA THR A 13 -34.96 -45.58 -25.29
C THR A 13 -35.28 -44.11 -25.00
N ILE A 14 -35.51 -43.77 -23.73
CA ILE A 14 -35.58 -42.38 -23.27
C ILE A 14 -34.16 -41.85 -23.18
N ALA A 15 -33.76 -41.03 -24.16
CA ALA A 15 -32.60 -40.17 -24.03
C ALA A 15 -32.90 -39.12 -22.95
N ILE A 16 -32.24 -39.22 -21.79
CA ILE A 16 -32.31 -38.23 -20.73
C ILE A 16 -31.53 -36.99 -21.20
N ALA A 17 -32.23 -36.06 -21.85
CA ALA A 17 -31.73 -34.72 -22.06
C ALA A 17 -31.68 -34.00 -20.70
N VAL A 18 -30.51 -33.99 -20.06
CA VAL A 18 -30.28 -33.09 -18.92
C VAL A 18 -30.48 -31.66 -19.45
N PRO A 19 -31.36 -30.84 -18.86
CA PRO A 19 -31.60 -29.49 -19.37
C PRO A 19 -30.28 -28.71 -19.29
N LEU A 20 -29.82 -28.15 -20.42
CA LEU A 20 -28.63 -27.28 -20.50
C LEU A 20 -28.64 -26.19 -19.39
N PHE A 21 -29.82 -25.79 -18.95
CA PHE A 21 -30.05 -24.80 -17.90
C PHE A 21 -29.52 -25.23 -16.51
N VAL A 22 -29.60 -26.51 -16.16
CA VAL A 22 -29.13 -27.04 -14.86
C VAL A 22 -27.60 -27.18 -14.84
N VAL A 23 -27.01 -27.48 -15.99
CA VAL A 23 -25.54 -27.57 -16.14
C VAL A 23 -24.92 -26.17 -16.11
N ALA A 24 -25.54 -25.20 -16.78
CA ALA A 24 -25.09 -23.80 -16.78
C ALA A 24 -25.15 -23.16 -15.38
N SER A 25 -26.23 -23.40 -14.62
CA SER A 25 -26.36 -22.88 -13.25
C SER A 25 -25.35 -23.50 -12.28
N ARG A 26 -25.06 -24.80 -12.40
CA ARG A 26 -24.01 -25.47 -11.60
C ARG A 26 -22.61 -24.96 -11.95
N LEU A 27 -22.32 -24.71 -13.24
CA LEU A 27 -21.04 -24.15 -13.67
C LEU A 27 -20.83 -22.72 -13.16
N GLN A 28 -21.86 -21.86 -13.24
CA GLN A 28 -21.82 -20.53 -12.64
C GLN A 28 -21.59 -20.61 -11.13
N ASN A 29 -22.34 -21.46 -10.41
CA ASN A 29 -22.22 -21.58 -8.96
C ASN A 29 -20.83 -22.09 -8.54
N HIS A 30 -20.22 -23.01 -9.30
CA HIS A 30 -18.84 -23.45 -9.09
C HIS A 30 -17.79 -22.37 -9.35
N GLN A 31 -18.00 -21.54 -10.38
CA GLN A 31 -17.13 -20.39 -10.66
C GLN A 31 -17.21 -19.33 -9.55
N PHE A 32 -18.41 -19.03 -9.05
CA PHE A 32 -18.61 -18.12 -7.91
C PHE A 32 -17.96 -18.66 -6.64
N GLN A 33 -18.10 -19.96 -6.33
CA GLN A 33 -17.44 -20.57 -5.17
C GLN A 33 -15.91 -20.57 -5.29
N LYS A 34 -15.36 -20.81 -6.49
CA LYS A 34 -13.90 -20.71 -6.72
C LYS A 34 -13.41 -19.27 -6.59
N ALA A 35 -14.15 -18.28 -7.10
CA ALA A 35 -13.80 -16.87 -6.95
C ALA A 35 -13.85 -16.43 -5.48
N ALA A 36 -14.87 -16.83 -4.73
CA ALA A 36 -14.98 -16.57 -3.29
C ALA A 36 -13.87 -17.25 -2.49
N LEU A 37 -13.50 -18.49 -2.84
CA LEU A 37 -12.40 -19.22 -2.20
C LEU A 37 -11.04 -18.58 -2.52
N MET A 38 -10.82 -18.14 -3.76
CA MET A 38 -9.61 -17.41 -4.15
C MET A 38 -9.54 -16.04 -3.47
N ALA A 39 -10.63 -15.28 -3.42
CA ALA A 39 -10.71 -14.03 -2.68
C ALA A 39 -10.41 -14.24 -1.19
N LYS A 40 -10.98 -15.28 -0.56
CA LYS A 40 -10.70 -15.65 0.82
C LYS A 40 -9.23 -16.05 1.02
N LYS A 41 -8.63 -16.79 0.09
CA LYS A 41 -7.21 -17.20 0.14
C LYS A 41 -6.25 -16.02 -0.07
N VAL A 42 -6.59 -15.05 -0.91
CA VAL A 42 -5.82 -13.81 -1.11
C VAL A 42 -5.94 -12.90 0.11
N VAL A 43 -7.12 -12.73 0.68
CA VAL A 43 -7.33 -11.96 1.93
C VAL A 43 -6.55 -12.59 3.09
N VAL A 44 -6.53 -13.92 3.20
CA VAL A 44 -5.74 -14.64 4.21
C VAL A 44 -4.23 -14.45 4.01
N ALA A 45 -3.73 -14.40 2.77
CA ALA A 45 -2.32 -14.13 2.48
C ALA A 45 -1.87 -12.68 2.75
N THR A 46 -2.79 -11.78 3.11
CA THR A 46 -2.51 -10.37 3.44
C THR A 46 -2.55 -10.06 4.93
N ARG A 47 -2.52 -11.07 5.82
CA ARG A 47 -2.34 -10.84 7.27
C ARG A 47 -0.90 -10.37 7.55
N VAL A 48 -0.66 -9.10 7.28
CA VAL A 48 0.43 -8.36 7.90
C VAL A 48 -0.09 -7.90 9.24
N ASP A 49 0.10 -8.73 10.25
CA ASP A 49 -0.03 -8.33 11.63
C ASP A 49 1.37 -8.36 12.26
N SER A 50 2.10 -7.26 12.09
CA SER A 50 3.26 -6.99 12.95
C SER A 50 2.94 -5.71 13.72
N SER A 51 2.93 -5.81 15.05
CA SER A 51 2.77 -4.71 15.99
C SER A 51 4.00 -3.80 16.07
N THR A 52 5.02 -4.05 15.27
CA THR A 52 6.33 -3.41 15.40
C THR A 52 6.90 -3.10 14.03
N ILE A 53 7.36 -1.85 13.84
CA ILE A 53 8.16 -1.47 12.68
C ILE A 53 9.45 -2.27 12.71
N VAL A 54 9.73 -2.97 11.62
CA VAL A 54 10.98 -3.71 11.48
C VAL A 54 12.09 -2.71 11.17
N ILE A 55 13.14 -2.64 11.99
CA ILE A 55 14.31 -1.76 11.71
C ILE A 55 15.43 -2.56 11.04
N THR A 56 15.48 -3.88 11.28
CA THR A 56 16.49 -4.76 10.70
C THR A 56 16.04 -5.28 9.34
N PRO A 57 16.80 -5.03 8.25
CA PRO A 57 16.43 -5.52 6.93
C PRO A 57 16.41 -7.04 6.85
N LYS A 58 15.33 -7.57 6.26
CA LYS A 58 15.22 -9.00 5.95
C LYS A 58 15.67 -9.27 4.52
N GLY A 59 16.54 -10.27 4.36
CA GLY A 59 16.97 -10.76 3.04
C GLY A 59 17.71 -9.68 2.22
N ASP A 60 17.66 -9.82 0.89
CA ASP A 60 18.31 -8.91 -0.05
C ASP A 60 17.33 -7.84 -0.59
N TYR A 61 17.82 -6.61 -0.81
CA TYR A 61 16.98 -5.48 -1.23
C TYR A 61 16.38 -5.67 -2.63
N ALA A 62 17.13 -6.24 -3.58
CA ALA A 62 16.61 -6.50 -4.91
C ALA A 62 15.51 -7.57 -4.87
N ARG A 63 15.69 -8.60 -4.04
CA ARG A 63 14.65 -9.59 -3.77
C ARG A 63 13.39 -8.97 -3.15
N GLN A 64 13.52 -8.06 -2.19
CA GLN A 64 12.35 -7.35 -1.63
C GLN A 64 11.58 -6.60 -2.72
N LYS A 65 12.27 -5.87 -3.62
CA LYS A 65 11.61 -5.20 -4.75
C LYS A 65 10.85 -6.17 -5.68
N GLN A 66 11.44 -7.35 -5.94
CA GLN A 66 10.77 -8.39 -6.74
C GLN A 66 9.52 -8.93 -6.02
N GLU A 67 9.57 -9.16 -4.71
CA GLU A 67 8.44 -9.62 -3.91
C GLU A 67 7.28 -8.60 -3.93
N VAL A 68 7.61 -7.30 -3.83
CA VAL A 68 6.64 -6.20 -3.97
C VAL A 68 5.98 -6.20 -5.35
N SER A 69 6.77 -6.28 -6.43
CA SER A 69 6.24 -6.33 -7.80
C SER A 69 5.36 -7.56 -8.06
N ALA A 70 5.75 -8.72 -7.52
CA ALA A 70 4.96 -9.94 -7.62
C ALA A 70 3.62 -9.81 -6.88
N ALA A 71 3.60 -9.17 -5.71
CA ALA A 71 2.38 -8.92 -4.96
C ALA A 71 1.46 -7.90 -5.64
N GLN A 72 2.01 -6.79 -6.13
CA GLN A 72 1.29 -5.82 -6.96
C GLN A 72 0.61 -6.52 -8.13
N SER A 73 1.32 -7.40 -8.85
CA SER A 73 0.79 -8.18 -9.97
C SER A 73 -0.35 -9.13 -9.57
N ARG A 74 -0.26 -9.78 -8.40
CA ARG A 74 -1.33 -10.64 -7.85
C ARG A 74 -2.58 -9.83 -7.52
N LEU A 75 -2.41 -8.71 -6.80
CA LEU A 75 -3.50 -7.83 -6.41
C LEU A 75 -4.16 -7.18 -7.64
N LYS A 76 -3.37 -6.80 -8.65
CA LYS A 76 -3.88 -6.27 -9.93
C LYS A 76 -4.81 -7.26 -10.61
N ARG A 77 -4.39 -8.54 -10.71
CA ARG A 77 -5.26 -9.59 -11.29
C ARG A 77 -6.56 -9.74 -10.50
N LEU A 78 -6.49 -9.75 -9.17
CA LEU A 78 -7.69 -9.83 -8.32
C LEU A 78 -8.64 -8.65 -8.57
N TYR A 79 -8.11 -7.42 -8.62
CA TYR A 79 -8.90 -6.22 -8.88
C TYR A 79 -9.59 -6.25 -10.24
N LEU A 80 -8.90 -6.70 -11.29
CA LEU A 80 -9.44 -6.79 -12.64
C LEU A 80 -10.48 -7.91 -12.81
N GLN A 81 -10.36 -9.00 -12.04
CA GLN A 81 -11.32 -10.12 -12.05
C GLN A 81 -12.56 -9.88 -11.20
N THR A 82 -12.56 -8.81 -10.39
CA THR A 82 -13.66 -8.46 -9.51
C THR A 82 -14.72 -7.64 -10.27
N ASN A 83 -15.99 -8.02 -10.14
CA ASN A 83 -17.07 -7.45 -10.95
C ASN A 83 -17.84 -6.32 -10.25
N THR A 84 -17.81 -6.24 -8.92
CA THR A 84 -18.56 -5.24 -8.16
C THR A 84 -17.67 -4.11 -7.64
N GLN A 85 -18.22 -2.90 -7.52
CA GLN A 85 -17.49 -1.76 -6.96
C GLN A 85 -17.15 -1.96 -5.48
N VAL A 86 -18.05 -2.60 -4.73
CA VAL A 86 -17.84 -2.90 -3.30
C VAL A 86 -16.64 -3.82 -3.10
N GLU A 87 -16.52 -4.88 -3.90
CA GLU A 87 -15.37 -5.79 -3.81
C GLU A 87 -14.09 -5.12 -4.35
N LYS A 88 -14.18 -4.31 -5.40
CA LYS A 88 -13.02 -3.53 -5.90
C LYS A 88 -12.46 -2.62 -4.81
N LYS A 89 -13.34 -1.95 -4.04
CA LYS A 89 -12.94 -1.14 -2.88
C LYS A 89 -12.21 -1.97 -1.83
N LYS A 90 -12.72 -3.16 -1.48
CA LYS A 90 -12.03 -4.09 -0.55
C LYS A 90 -10.65 -4.53 -1.05
N VAL A 91 -10.49 -4.70 -2.36
CA VAL A 91 -9.20 -5.01 -2.97
C VAL A 91 -8.26 -3.81 -2.87
N LEU A 92 -8.73 -2.59 -3.11
CA LEU A 92 -7.96 -1.36 -2.91
C LEU A 92 -7.55 -1.17 -1.44
N ASP A 93 -8.44 -1.41 -0.47
CA ASP A 93 -8.12 -1.36 0.95
C ASP A 93 -7.02 -2.37 1.32
N SER A 94 -7.08 -3.57 0.75
CA SER A 94 -6.07 -4.61 0.96
C SER A 94 -4.75 -4.26 0.27
N ALA A 95 -4.80 -3.64 -0.90
CA ALA A 95 -3.64 -3.13 -1.62
C ALA A 95 -2.95 -1.98 -0.88
N GLY A 96 -3.72 -1.04 -0.33
CA GLY A 96 -3.19 0.06 0.50
C GLY A 96 -2.45 -0.47 1.72
N ARG A 97 -3.08 -1.38 2.50
CA ARG A 97 -2.44 -2.02 3.66
C ARG A 97 -1.18 -2.82 3.28
N TYR A 98 -1.23 -3.56 2.17
CA TYR A 98 -0.05 -4.25 1.66
C TYR A 98 1.08 -3.27 1.32
N LEU A 99 0.75 -2.19 0.60
CA LEU A 99 1.72 -1.18 0.18
C LEU A 99 2.35 -0.48 1.39
N THR A 100 1.56 -0.13 2.43
CA THR A 100 2.08 0.37 3.70
C THR A 100 3.13 -0.57 4.27
N ASN A 101 2.80 -1.86 4.39
CA ASN A 101 3.72 -2.85 4.93
C ASN A 101 4.97 -3.05 4.06
N ALA A 102 4.82 -3.10 2.74
CA ALA A 102 5.94 -3.23 1.82
C ALA A 102 6.91 -2.06 1.99
N ILE A 103 6.41 -0.83 2.04
CA ILE A 103 7.25 0.34 2.25
C ILE A 103 7.92 0.27 3.64
N VAL A 104 7.14 0.17 4.71
CA VAL A 104 7.64 0.35 6.08
C VAL A 104 8.47 -0.82 6.58
N ASN A 105 8.05 -2.06 6.29
CA ASN A 105 8.64 -3.26 6.90
C ASN A 105 9.47 -4.11 5.93
N GLN A 106 9.44 -3.83 4.62
CA GLN A 106 10.28 -4.55 3.64
C GLN A 106 11.35 -3.65 3.01
N LEU A 107 11.02 -2.41 2.64
CA LEU A 107 11.93 -1.53 1.90
C LEU A 107 12.71 -0.56 2.81
N VAL A 108 12.02 0.24 3.62
CA VAL A 108 12.62 1.20 4.56
C VAL A 108 13.69 0.59 5.49
N PRO A 109 13.57 -0.65 5.99
CA PRO A 109 14.59 -1.20 6.90
C PRO A 109 15.97 -1.34 6.25
N HIS A 110 16.03 -1.48 4.92
CA HIS A 110 17.31 -1.48 4.20
C HIS A 110 17.93 -0.09 4.11
N TRP A 111 17.10 0.95 4.11
CA TRP A 111 17.52 2.36 4.07
C TRP A 111 17.94 2.89 5.43
N TYR A 112 17.42 2.34 6.53
CA TYR A 112 17.77 2.76 7.88
C TYR A 112 19.30 2.87 8.07
N GLY A 113 19.75 4.04 8.53
CA GLY A 113 21.17 4.36 8.71
C GLY A 113 21.91 4.79 7.45
N THR A 114 21.26 4.88 6.28
CA THR A 114 21.89 5.47 5.08
C THR A 114 22.22 6.94 5.36
N PRO A 115 23.48 7.40 5.18
CA PRO A 115 23.85 8.78 5.46
C PRO A 115 23.00 9.79 4.67
N TRP A 116 22.74 10.93 5.30
CA TRP A 116 22.07 12.05 4.66
C TRP A 116 23.10 13.03 4.09
N SER A 117 22.75 13.63 2.97
CA SER A 117 23.40 14.82 2.41
C SER A 117 22.37 15.60 1.63
N PHE A 118 22.47 16.93 1.62
CA PHE A 118 21.57 17.79 0.84
C PHE A 118 21.65 17.49 -0.66
N GLU A 119 22.86 17.16 -1.14
CA GLU A 119 23.10 16.75 -2.53
C GLU A 119 22.98 15.23 -2.71
N GLY A 120 22.58 14.48 -1.69
CA GLY A 120 22.51 13.03 -1.73
C GLY A 120 21.38 12.54 -2.65
N TYR A 121 21.72 11.74 -3.66
CA TYR A 121 20.76 11.15 -4.59
C TYR A 121 20.98 9.66 -4.81
N THR A 122 21.64 8.94 -3.89
CA THR A 122 21.83 7.49 -4.08
C THR A 122 20.50 6.77 -4.25
N GLU A 123 20.50 5.75 -5.10
CA GLU A 123 19.39 4.83 -5.29
C GLU A 123 19.64 3.48 -4.62
N THR A 124 20.80 3.31 -3.96
CA THR A 124 21.15 2.06 -3.28
C THR A 124 21.23 2.28 -1.78
N PRO A 125 20.43 1.56 -0.96
CA PRO A 125 20.47 1.70 0.48
C PRO A 125 21.87 1.44 1.04
N ARG A 126 22.29 2.28 2.00
CA ARG A 126 23.60 2.20 2.69
C ARG A 126 24.83 2.29 1.77
N LYS A 127 24.68 2.80 0.54
CA LYS A 127 25.79 3.09 -0.37
C LYS A 127 25.68 4.51 -0.89
N GLY A 128 26.52 5.41 -0.40
CA GLY A 128 26.42 6.85 -0.65
C GLY A 128 25.38 7.51 0.25
N GLU A 129 24.91 8.68 -0.16
CA GLU A 129 24.10 9.57 0.67
C GLU A 129 22.76 9.89 0.00
N ILE A 130 21.74 10.18 0.80
CA ILE A 130 20.38 10.46 0.31
C ILE A 130 19.71 11.64 1.01
N ALA A 131 19.24 12.62 0.23
CA ALA A 131 18.42 13.72 0.73
C ALA A 131 16.99 13.27 1.03
N CYS A 132 16.23 14.10 1.76
CA CYS A 132 14.88 13.78 2.21
C CYS A 132 13.88 13.50 1.06
N GLY A 133 13.79 14.40 0.06
CA GLY A 133 12.93 14.20 -1.12
C GLY A 133 13.38 13.00 -1.97
N TYR A 134 14.69 12.80 -2.14
CA TYR A 134 15.21 11.62 -2.84
C TYR A 134 14.88 10.32 -2.10
N PHE A 135 14.90 10.30 -0.76
CA PHE A 135 14.50 9.14 0.01
C PHE A 135 13.03 8.78 -0.23
N VAL A 136 12.12 9.75 -0.12
CA VAL A 136 10.69 9.55 -0.38
C VAL A 136 10.46 9.06 -1.80
N ALA A 137 10.99 9.77 -2.80
CA ALA A 137 10.81 9.43 -4.21
C ALA A 137 11.39 8.06 -4.57
N THR A 138 12.57 7.73 -4.04
CA THR A 138 13.24 6.44 -4.30
C THR A 138 12.45 5.28 -3.70
N VAL A 139 12.02 5.38 -2.44
CA VAL A 139 11.26 4.32 -1.77
C VAL A 139 9.92 4.08 -2.46
N LEU A 140 9.20 5.14 -2.86
CA LEU A 140 7.95 5.02 -3.60
C LEU A 140 8.14 4.38 -4.99
N ASN A 141 9.17 4.79 -5.74
CA ASN A 141 9.50 4.15 -7.02
C ASN A 141 9.86 2.67 -6.83
N HIS A 142 10.66 2.34 -5.81
CA HIS A 142 11.03 0.96 -5.51
C HIS A 142 9.87 0.11 -4.97
N ALA A 143 8.86 0.75 -4.38
CA ALA A 143 7.59 0.12 -4.03
C ALA A 143 6.67 -0.10 -5.25
N GLY A 144 7.03 0.42 -6.43
CA GLY A 144 6.34 0.18 -7.69
C GLY A 144 5.42 1.30 -8.15
N LEU A 145 5.44 2.49 -7.51
CA LEU A 145 4.86 3.68 -8.13
C LEU A 145 5.69 4.06 -9.37
N LYS A 146 5.03 4.41 -10.46
CA LYS A 146 5.71 4.85 -11.68
C LYS A 146 5.71 6.36 -11.76
N MET A 147 6.82 6.98 -11.40
CA MET A 147 6.99 8.43 -11.49
C MET A 147 8.44 8.81 -11.78
N ASN A 148 8.64 10.04 -12.26
CA ASN A 148 9.98 10.58 -12.43
C ASN A 148 10.57 10.91 -11.06
N ARG A 149 11.53 10.07 -10.62
CA ARG A 149 12.20 10.17 -9.32
C ARG A 149 12.80 11.55 -9.08
N PHE A 150 13.55 12.08 -10.05
CA PHE A 150 14.28 13.33 -9.91
C PHE A 150 13.32 14.51 -9.82
N LYS A 151 12.35 14.58 -10.74
CA LYS A 151 11.35 15.65 -10.73
C LYS A 151 10.51 15.64 -9.45
N MET A 152 10.19 14.46 -8.91
CA MET A 152 9.51 14.33 -7.61
C MET A 152 10.41 14.82 -6.46
N ALA A 153 11.64 14.32 -6.38
CA ALA A 153 12.56 14.62 -5.27
C ALA A 153 13.05 16.07 -5.21
N GLN A 154 12.95 16.81 -6.33
CA GLN A 154 13.41 18.20 -6.44
C GLN A 154 12.29 19.23 -6.18
N GLN A 155 11.06 18.78 -5.90
CA GLN A 155 9.98 19.70 -5.60
C GLN A 155 10.09 20.24 -4.16
N ALA A 156 9.45 21.37 -3.89
CA ALA A 156 9.17 21.76 -2.52
C ALA A 156 8.22 20.73 -1.86
N PRO A 157 8.27 20.53 -0.53
CA PRO A 157 7.43 19.53 0.16
C PRO A 157 5.94 19.64 -0.17
N ASP A 158 5.39 20.85 -0.26
CA ASP A 158 3.99 21.10 -0.65
C ASP A 158 3.65 20.59 -2.05
N SER A 159 4.58 20.73 -2.99
CA SER A 159 4.40 20.27 -4.37
C SER A 159 4.56 18.75 -4.47
N GLU A 160 5.48 18.15 -3.70
CA GLU A 160 5.55 16.68 -3.55
C GLU A 160 4.21 16.12 -3.04
N ILE A 161 3.66 16.74 -2.00
CA ILE A 161 2.38 16.34 -1.42
C ILE A 161 1.27 16.44 -2.47
N LYS A 162 1.17 17.53 -3.22
CA LYS A 162 0.15 17.73 -4.27
C LYS A 162 0.26 16.72 -5.42
N THR A 163 1.49 16.33 -5.78
CA THR A 163 1.74 15.28 -6.77
C THR A 163 1.11 13.95 -6.34
N LEU A 164 1.17 13.59 -5.05
CA LEU A 164 0.60 12.34 -4.53
C LEU A 164 -0.87 12.49 -4.12
N HIS A 165 -1.26 13.66 -3.62
CA HIS A 165 -2.58 13.95 -3.05
C HIS A 165 -2.99 15.41 -3.33
N GLN A 166 -3.88 15.59 -4.30
CA GLN A 166 -4.28 16.91 -4.82
C GLN A 166 -4.93 17.84 -3.79
N GLN A 167 -5.47 17.31 -2.69
CA GLN A 167 -6.08 18.06 -1.61
C GLN A 167 -5.36 17.76 -0.28
N PRO A 168 -4.19 18.37 -0.03
CA PRO A 168 -3.42 18.14 1.18
C PRO A 168 -4.22 18.46 2.45
N ILE A 169 -3.96 17.72 3.51
CA ILE A 169 -4.50 17.96 4.84
C ILE A 169 -3.50 18.84 5.59
N GLY A 170 -3.91 20.06 5.94
CA GLY A 170 -3.11 20.95 6.79
C GLY A 170 -3.32 20.65 8.26
N ILE A 171 -2.23 20.54 9.02
CA ILE A 171 -2.26 20.45 10.48
C ILE A 171 -1.27 21.48 11.01
N PHE A 172 -1.71 22.30 11.96
CA PHE A 172 -0.80 23.17 12.70
C PHE A 172 -0.49 22.53 14.04
N PHE A 173 0.77 22.49 14.42
CA PHE A 173 1.15 22.09 15.78
C PHE A 173 2.19 23.06 16.36
N ASN A 174 2.09 23.29 17.67
CA ASN A 174 3.07 24.06 18.42
C ASN A 174 4.10 23.13 19.07
N ALA A 175 5.32 23.63 19.25
CA ALA A 175 6.40 22.90 19.94
C ALA A 175 5.99 22.38 21.32
N GLU A 176 5.12 23.11 22.01
CA GLU A 176 4.71 22.84 23.37
C GLU A 176 3.81 21.60 23.50
N SER A 177 3.29 21.04 22.39
CA SER A 177 2.50 19.81 22.45
C SER A 177 2.60 18.94 21.19
N VAL A 178 3.72 18.24 21.03
CA VAL A 178 3.79 17.08 20.11
C VAL A 178 2.66 16.08 20.38
N SER A 179 2.18 16.00 21.62
CA SER A 179 0.96 15.27 21.97
C SER A 179 -0.27 15.72 21.17
N ALA A 180 -0.52 17.03 21.05
CA ALA A 180 -1.65 17.55 20.27
C ALA A 180 -1.51 17.24 18.77
N PHE A 181 -0.28 17.24 18.23
CA PHE A 181 -0.03 16.74 16.88
C PHE A 181 -0.42 15.27 16.74
N GLN A 182 0.04 14.41 17.65
CA GLN A 182 -0.28 12.99 17.62
C GLN A 182 -1.78 12.74 17.77
N ASP A 183 -2.44 13.49 18.64
CA ASP A 183 -3.89 13.37 18.83
C ASP A 183 -4.65 13.86 17.61
N SER A 184 -4.20 14.93 16.96
CA SER A 184 -4.76 15.39 15.68
C SER A 184 -4.61 14.31 14.60
N VAL A 185 -3.42 13.70 14.49
CA VAL A 185 -3.19 12.59 13.55
C VAL A 185 -4.12 11.41 13.86
N ARG A 186 -4.22 10.98 15.12
CA ARG A 186 -5.04 9.83 15.54
C ARG A 186 -6.54 10.06 15.34
N THR A 187 -7.00 11.29 15.53
CA THR A 187 -8.42 11.64 15.49
C THR A 187 -8.88 11.97 14.07
N LEU A 188 -8.06 12.66 13.29
CA LEU A 188 -8.43 13.15 11.97
C LEU A 188 -8.09 12.18 10.84
N LEU A 189 -7.07 11.34 11.04
CA LEU A 189 -6.52 10.51 9.96
C LEU A 189 -6.83 9.03 10.16
N LYS A 190 -7.09 8.34 9.05
CA LYS A 190 -7.14 6.88 9.04
C LYS A 190 -5.75 6.29 9.31
N GLU A 191 -5.70 5.02 9.67
CA GLU A 191 -4.43 4.31 9.67
C GLU A 191 -3.89 4.18 8.24
N GLY A 192 -2.58 4.38 8.08
CA GLY A 192 -1.92 4.31 6.79
C GLY A 192 -0.59 5.07 6.77
N LEU A 193 -0.06 5.18 5.55
CA LEU A 193 1.13 5.93 5.24
C LEU A 193 0.75 7.24 4.54
N TYR A 194 1.42 8.30 4.95
CA TYR A 194 1.24 9.65 4.45
C TYR A 194 2.59 10.20 4.02
N ILE A 195 2.60 11.05 2.99
CA ILE A 195 3.71 11.95 2.76
C ILE A 195 3.54 13.13 3.72
N PHE A 196 4.62 13.52 4.37
CA PHE A 196 4.62 14.52 5.42
C PHE A 196 5.64 15.60 5.11
N GLY A 197 5.14 16.80 4.88
CA GLY A 197 5.94 17.97 4.51
C GLY A 197 5.96 18.99 5.64
N LEU A 198 7.16 19.52 5.85
CA LEU A 198 7.49 20.65 6.69
C LEU A 198 8.06 21.77 5.79
N SER A 199 8.48 22.90 6.36
CA SER A 199 8.93 24.06 5.57
C SER A 199 10.05 23.76 4.57
N ASN A 200 11.02 22.91 4.93
CA ASN A 200 12.17 22.56 4.09
C ASN A 200 12.54 21.07 4.18
N HIS A 201 11.62 20.25 4.67
CA HIS A 201 11.89 18.85 4.95
C HIS A 201 10.67 17.99 4.63
N VAL A 202 10.91 16.74 4.23
CA VAL A 202 9.86 15.81 3.83
C VAL A 202 10.21 14.40 4.29
N GLY A 203 9.19 13.60 4.55
CA GLY A 203 9.33 12.18 4.83
C GLY A 203 8.00 11.47 4.78
N PHE A 204 7.94 10.29 5.36
CA PHE A 204 6.69 9.57 5.58
C PHE A 204 6.21 9.75 7.01
N LEU A 205 4.92 9.99 7.19
CA LEU A 205 4.25 9.83 8.47
C LEU A 205 3.46 8.51 8.43
N LEU A 206 3.77 7.59 9.35
CA LEU A 206 3.01 6.37 9.53
C LEU A 206 2.07 6.54 10.73
N HIS A 207 0.77 6.37 10.49
CA HIS A 207 -0.24 6.22 11.53
C HIS A 207 -0.69 4.75 11.56
N GLN A 208 -0.40 4.04 12.64
CA GLN A 208 -0.73 2.61 12.77
C GLN A 208 -0.93 2.23 14.24
N LYS A 209 -2.05 1.58 14.55
CA LYS A 209 -2.40 1.09 15.90
C LYS A 209 -2.27 2.17 16.98
N GLY A 210 -2.72 3.38 16.64
CA GLY A 210 -2.61 4.56 17.52
C GLY A 210 -1.18 5.07 17.74
N GLN A 211 -0.18 4.53 17.05
CA GLN A 211 1.19 5.03 17.06
C GLN A 211 1.43 5.90 15.83
N VAL A 212 2.28 6.92 16.00
CA VAL A 212 2.64 7.86 14.94
C VAL A 212 4.16 7.89 14.83
N TYR A 213 4.68 7.58 13.64
CA TYR A 213 6.11 7.57 13.37
C TYR A 213 6.46 8.49 12.20
N PHE A 214 7.58 9.20 12.33
CA PHE A 214 8.19 9.95 11.25
C PHE A 214 9.37 9.15 10.68
N ILE A 215 9.34 8.87 9.39
CA ILE A 215 10.34 8.06 8.68
C ILE A 215 10.94 8.95 7.60
N HIS A 216 12.20 9.33 7.74
CA HIS A 216 12.82 10.34 6.87
C HIS A 216 14.32 10.16 6.77
N SER A 217 14.93 10.76 5.74
CA SER A 217 16.37 11.02 5.73
C SER A 217 16.65 12.32 6.47
N SER A 218 17.15 12.22 7.71
CA SER A 218 17.34 13.36 8.60
C SER A 218 18.61 14.14 8.24
N GLY A 219 18.44 15.43 7.99
CA GLY A 219 19.54 16.41 7.94
C GLY A 219 19.71 17.19 9.24
N TYR A 220 19.14 16.70 10.34
CA TYR A 220 19.13 17.37 11.64
C TYR A 220 20.02 16.64 12.65
N PHE A 221 20.74 17.39 13.47
CA PHE A 221 21.54 16.83 14.57
C PHE A 221 20.64 16.09 15.58
N PRO A 222 21.07 14.94 16.15
CA PRO A 222 22.37 14.29 15.95
C PRO A 222 22.43 13.34 14.74
N ASP A 223 21.29 13.05 14.12
CA ASP A 223 21.17 12.00 13.14
C ASP A 223 21.20 12.55 11.71
N TYR A 224 22.37 12.47 11.06
CA TYR A 224 22.56 12.79 9.64
C TYR A 224 22.39 11.53 8.78
N LYS A 225 21.22 10.89 8.86
CA LYS A 225 20.93 9.60 8.20
C LYS A 225 19.44 9.32 8.11
N VAL A 226 19.07 8.27 7.38
CA VAL A 226 17.71 7.72 7.39
C VAL A 226 17.38 7.14 8.77
N VAL A 227 16.29 7.64 9.36
CA VAL A 227 15.80 7.27 10.69
C VAL A 227 14.32 6.93 10.66
N ILE A 228 13.89 6.23 11.72
CA ILE A 228 12.50 5.92 12.03
C ILE A 228 12.29 6.39 13.47
N GLU A 229 11.54 7.45 13.65
CA GLU A 229 11.36 8.09 14.94
C GLU A 229 9.89 8.00 15.33
N HIS A 230 9.61 7.68 16.59
CA HIS A 230 8.27 7.93 17.11
C HIS A 230 8.05 9.45 17.15
N ALA A 231 6.88 9.93 16.75
CA ALA A 231 6.65 11.37 16.59
C ALA A 231 6.93 12.17 17.88
N SER A 232 6.61 11.62 19.07
CA SER A 232 6.92 12.24 20.37
C SER A 232 8.42 12.44 20.65
N ASN A 233 9.27 11.70 19.93
CA ASN A 233 10.70 11.62 20.15
C ASN A 233 11.49 12.21 18.98
N SER A 234 10.81 12.74 17.96
CA SER A 234 11.45 13.28 16.76
C SER A 234 11.92 14.71 17.01
N PRO A 235 13.24 14.99 16.99
CA PRO A 235 13.75 16.34 17.21
C PRO A 235 13.23 17.35 16.19
N VAL A 236 12.94 16.89 14.97
CA VAL A 236 12.42 17.72 13.88
C VAL A 236 11.02 18.25 14.19
N LEU A 237 10.25 17.53 15.02
CA LEU A 237 8.89 17.88 15.40
C LEU A 237 8.81 18.66 16.72
N TYR A 238 9.94 19.02 17.33
CA TYR A 238 9.96 19.85 18.54
C TYR A 238 9.85 21.34 18.28
N TYR A 239 9.94 21.79 17.03
CA TYR A 239 9.81 23.20 16.70
C TYR A 239 8.43 23.50 16.12
N PRO A 240 7.80 24.64 16.48
CA PRO A 240 6.48 25.00 15.97
C PRO A 240 6.57 25.23 14.46
N GLN A 241 5.68 24.61 13.69
CA GLN A 241 5.62 24.81 12.25
C GLN A 241 4.27 24.32 11.70
N ASP A 242 3.84 24.96 10.62
CA ASP A 242 2.79 24.40 9.78
C ASP A 242 3.31 23.12 9.13
N CYS A 243 2.50 22.06 9.19
CA CYS A 243 2.80 20.83 8.48
C CYS A 243 1.65 20.43 7.56
N ARG A 244 2.00 19.74 6.48
CA ARG A 244 1.03 19.27 5.49
C ARG A 244 1.20 17.79 5.25
N LEU A 245 0.07 17.13 5.07
CA LEU A 245 -0.02 15.70 4.88
C LEU A 245 -0.73 15.37 3.57
N GLY A 246 -0.16 14.43 2.83
CA GLY A 246 -0.80 13.80 1.68
C GLY A 246 -1.08 12.34 1.98
N GLU A 247 -2.30 11.88 1.75
CA GLU A 247 -2.60 10.46 1.83
C GLU A 247 -1.83 9.70 0.74
N ILE A 248 -1.07 8.67 1.12
CA ILE A 248 -0.45 7.73 0.18
C ILE A 248 -1.30 6.47 0.09
N THR A 249 -1.36 5.70 1.19
CA THR A 249 -2.06 4.40 1.20
C THR A 249 -3.54 4.48 1.59
N PRO A 250 -4.03 5.52 2.29
CA PRO A 250 -5.46 5.79 2.40
C PRO A 250 -6.08 6.38 1.12
N ASN A 251 -5.25 6.94 0.22
CA ASN A 251 -5.68 7.55 -1.02
C ASN A 251 -6.03 6.46 -2.05
N GLU A 252 -7.32 6.13 -2.16
CA GLU A 252 -7.81 5.09 -3.08
C GLU A 252 -7.41 5.34 -4.54
N LYS A 253 -7.33 6.61 -4.96
CA LYS A 253 -6.93 6.98 -6.33
C LYS A 253 -5.46 6.64 -6.57
N LEU A 254 -4.56 7.03 -5.66
CA LEU A 254 -3.14 6.74 -5.77
C LEU A 254 -2.86 5.24 -5.65
N VAL A 255 -3.52 4.55 -4.70
CA VAL A 255 -3.40 3.09 -4.55
C VAL A 255 -3.88 2.37 -5.82
N LYS A 256 -4.95 2.85 -6.45
CA LYS A 256 -5.40 2.30 -7.74
C LYS A 256 -4.37 2.52 -8.84
N GLN A 257 -3.79 3.72 -8.95
CA GLN A 257 -2.73 4.01 -9.91
C GLN A 257 -1.52 3.08 -9.72
N TRP A 258 -1.05 2.94 -8.47
CA TRP A 258 -0.02 1.97 -8.11
C TRP A 258 -0.42 0.56 -8.53
N LEU A 259 -1.61 0.11 -8.14
CA LEU A 259 -2.09 -1.26 -8.39
C LEU A 259 -2.15 -1.59 -9.88
N LEU A 260 -2.61 -0.65 -10.70
CA LEU A 260 -2.73 -0.81 -12.15
C LEU A 260 -1.40 -0.57 -12.88
N GLY A 261 -0.40 -0.01 -12.20
CA GLY A 261 0.89 0.34 -12.77
C GLY A 261 0.79 1.54 -13.72
N GLU A 262 -0.10 2.47 -13.41
CA GLU A 262 -0.29 3.75 -14.09
C GLU A 262 0.79 4.74 -13.65
N THR A 263 1.13 5.67 -14.55
CA THR A 263 2.12 6.72 -14.26
C THR A 263 1.49 7.80 -13.39
N VAL A 264 2.16 8.15 -12.29
CA VAL A 264 1.86 9.34 -11.50
C VAL A 264 2.55 10.53 -12.16
N VAL A 265 1.75 11.50 -12.58
CA VAL A 265 2.23 12.72 -13.23
C VAL A 265 2.69 13.70 -12.17
N ILE A 266 3.94 14.14 -12.28
CA ILE A 266 4.50 15.18 -11.40
C ILE A 266 3.79 16.50 -11.68
N GLN A 267 3.15 17.09 -10.66
CA GLN A 267 2.54 18.40 -10.79
C GLN A 267 3.64 19.47 -10.79
N GLN A 268 3.59 20.41 -11.72
CA GLN A 268 4.52 21.54 -11.75
C GLN A 268 3.96 22.70 -10.94
#